data_AF-T1A9W4-F1
#
_entry.id   AF-T1A9W4-F1
#
_cell.length_a   1.000
_cell.length_b   1.000
_cell.length_c   1.000
_cell.angle_alpha   90.00
_cell.angle_beta   90.00
_cell.angle_gamma   90.00
#
_symmetry.space_group_name_H-M   'P 1'
#
loop_
_entity.id
_entity.type
_entity.pdbx_description
1 polymer ?
#
loop_
_entity_poly.entity_id
_entity_poly.type
_entity_poly.pdbx_seq_one_letter_code
_entity_poly.pdbx_strand_id
1 'polypeptide(L)'
;YGNAKSSDLWTKLKEASGQPVDRILETWTSQPGYPVLTVTRHGSTATLEQKHFLYLGKPTERLWPVPVTYRQGSREGRLLLEGPKGEIRLEGSGPLLVNLDRTGFYRVRYGEKGYQELKEEFPRLSARDRWGILDDLYAFLQAGLEPFDRYRSFVETALGSEEYLIVSQLQNQLSMLARLMQFRGPVAELERKFLSQQRTRLGANPVPGEPENASALREPLFHESAVAEAEVGRMLAGRFANY
;
A
#
# COMPACT_ATOMS: atom_id res chain seq x y z
N TYR A 1 -10.00 20.82 -35.79
CA TYR A 1 -8.95 20.15 -34.99
C TYR A 1 -8.06 21.22 -34.35
N GLY A 2 -7.66 21.06 -33.09
CA GLY A 2 -6.89 22.05 -32.33
C GLY A 2 -6.15 21.40 -31.15
N ASN A 3 -5.45 22.21 -30.35
CA ASN A 3 -4.67 21.76 -29.19
C ASN A 3 -5.41 22.09 -27.89
N ALA A 4 -5.04 21.41 -26.80
CA ALA A 4 -5.58 21.65 -25.46
C ALA A 4 -4.47 21.89 -24.44
N LYS A 5 -4.80 22.63 -23.38
CA LYS A 5 -4.02 22.77 -22.13
C LYS A 5 -4.75 22.04 -21.00
N SER A 6 -4.07 21.78 -19.89
CA SER A 6 -4.68 21.08 -18.74
C SER A 6 -5.98 21.74 -18.26
N SER A 7 -6.04 23.08 -18.24
CA SER A 7 -7.23 23.84 -17.89
C SER A 7 -8.46 23.47 -18.72
N ASP A 8 -8.29 23.19 -20.01
CA ASP A 8 -9.40 22.87 -20.92
C ASP A 8 -10.07 21.55 -20.52
N LEU A 9 -9.28 20.56 -20.10
CA LEU A 9 -9.79 19.29 -19.58
C LEU A 9 -10.55 19.50 -18.27
N TRP A 10 -10.00 20.28 -17.34
CA TRP A 10 -10.62 20.47 -16.02
C TRP A 10 -11.95 21.21 -16.09
N THR A 11 -12.05 22.22 -16.96
CA THR A 11 -13.30 22.93 -17.24
C THR A 11 -14.38 21.97 -17.73
N LYS A 12 -14.04 21.05 -18.66
CA LYS A 12 -15.01 20.06 -19.16
C LYS A 12 -15.44 19.04 -18.12
N LEU A 13 -14.53 18.60 -17.25
CA LEU A 13 -14.89 17.73 -16.14
C LEU A 13 -15.80 18.43 -15.11
N LYS A 14 -15.54 19.70 -14.81
CA LYS A 14 -16.43 20.51 -13.96
C LYS A 14 -17.82 20.65 -14.56
N GLU A 15 -17.92 21.02 -15.85
CA GLU A 15 -19.20 21.16 -16.56
C GLU A 15 -20.00 19.85 -16.52
N ALA A 16 -19.35 18.71 -16.76
CA ALA A 16 -20.01 17.41 -16.79
C ALA A 16 -20.41 16.89 -15.40
N SER A 17 -19.60 17.16 -14.37
CA SER A 17 -19.81 16.60 -13.02
C SER A 17 -20.59 17.53 -12.07
N GLY A 18 -20.60 18.84 -12.33
CA GLY A 18 -21.08 19.85 -11.38
C GLY A 18 -20.21 19.98 -10.12
N GLN A 19 -19.05 19.31 -10.07
CA GLN A 19 -18.13 19.30 -8.93
C GLN A 19 -16.96 20.28 -9.18
N PRO A 20 -16.30 20.79 -8.12
CA PRO A 20 -15.17 21.74 -8.25
C PRO A 20 -13.86 21.05 -8.67
N VAL A 21 -13.91 20.25 -9.75
CA VAL A 21 -12.81 19.43 -10.26
C VAL A 21 -11.64 20.28 -10.75
N ASP A 22 -11.93 21.45 -11.32
CA ASP A 22 -10.96 22.45 -11.75
C ASP A 22 -10.01 22.86 -10.63
N ARG A 23 -10.59 23.33 -9.52
CA ARG A 23 -9.81 23.76 -8.36
C ARG A 23 -9.04 22.60 -7.72
N ILE A 24 -9.62 21.40 -7.72
CA ILE A 24 -8.95 20.22 -7.17
C ILE A 24 -7.71 19.91 -8.01
N LEU A 25 -7.90 19.62 -9.30
CA LEU A 25 -6.84 19.10 -10.17
C LEU A 25 -5.76 20.14 -10.49
N GLU A 26 -6.07 21.43 -10.46
CA GLU A 26 -5.07 22.49 -10.57
C GLU A 26 -4.02 22.39 -9.45
N THR A 27 -4.42 22.23 -8.19
CA THR A 27 -3.48 22.06 -7.07
C THR A 27 -2.68 20.76 -7.20
N TRP A 28 -3.32 19.65 -7.61
CA TRP A 28 -2.63 18.35 -7.76
C TRP A 28 -1.59 18.32 -8.88
N THR A 29 -1.72 19.18 -9.90
CA THR A 29 -0.82 19.20 -11.06
C THR A 29 0.20 20.34 -11.04
N SER A 30 -0.01 21.37 -10.22
CA SER A 30 0.87 22.55 -10.15
C SER A 30 1.98 22.46 -9.11
N GLN A 31 1.90 21.53 -8.15
CA GLN A 31 2.92 21.38 -7.11
C GLN A 31 3.44 19.94 -7.01
N PRO A 32 4.75 19.76 -6.76
CA PRO A 32 5.34 18.43 -6.66
C PRO A 32 4.98 17.78 -5.33
N GLY A 33 4.83 16.45 -5.36
CA GLY A 33 4.57 15.62 -4.20
C GLY A 33 3.08 15.31 -3.99
N TYR A 34 2.76 14.75 -2.83
CA TYR A 34 1.41 14.36 -2.44
C TYR A 34 1.29 14.34 -0.91
N PRO A 35 0.07 14.38 -0.35
CA PRO A 35 -0.11 14.40 1.09
C PRO A 35 -0.08 12.99 1.69
N VAL A 36 0.28 12.93 2.97
CA VAL A 36 -0.11 11.87 3.89
C VAL A 36 -1.22 12.41 4.81
N LEU A 37 -2.27 11.62 5.00
CA LEU A 37 -3.32 11.89 5.97
C LEU A 37 -3.06 11.08 7.24
N THR A 38 -2.90 11.76 8.37
CA THR A 38 -2.88 11.10 9.68
C THR A 38 -4.29 11.05 10.23
N VAL A 39 -4.76 9.84 10.57
CA VAL A 39 -6.10 9.57 11.10
C VAL A 39 -6.02 9.31 12.60
N THR A 40 -6.68 10.15 13.39
CA THR A 40 -6.74 9.99 14.86
C THR A 40 -8.18 9.90 15.33
N ARG A 41 -8.54 8.80 15.99
CA ARG A 41 -9.91 8.55 16.47
C ARG A 41 -10.11 9.14 17.86
N HIS A 42 -11.22 9.86 18.05
CA HIS A 42 -11.65 10.47 19.30
C HIS A 42 -13.12 10.11 19.58
N GLY A 43 -13.36 8.95 20.19
CA GLY A 43 -14.72 8.48 20.47
C GLY A 43 -15.55 8.32 19.19
N SER A 44 -16.55 9.20 19.02
CA SER A 44 -17.48 9.25 17.88
C SER A 44 -17.01 10.15 16.74
N THR A 45 -15.77 10.65 16.76
CA THR A 45 -15.17 11.38 15.63
C THR A 45 -13.79 10.82 15.30
N ALA A 46 -13.33 11.08 14.08
CA ALA A 46 -11.93 10.92 13.70
C ALA A 46 -11.43 12.21 13.04
N THR A 47 -10.28 12.69 13.49
CA THR A 47 -9.59 13.82 12.86
C THR A 47 -8.69 13.32 11.75
N LEU A 48 -8.68 14.07 10.65
CA LEU A 48 -7.74 13.93 9.55
C LEU A 48 -6.79 15.13 9.58
N GLU A 49 -5.50 14.88 9.58
CA GLU A 49 -4.47 15.92 9.44
C GLU A 49 -3.62 15.62 8.21
N GLN A 50 -3.56 16.55 7.26
CA GLN A 50 -2.74 16.40 6.06
C GLN A 50 -1.36 17.06 6.24
N LYS A 51 -0.33 16.41 5.73
CA LYS A 51 1.03 16.96 5.58
C LYS A 51 1.63 16.52 4.26
N HIS A 52 2.56 17.29 3.71
CA HIS A 52 3.37 16.85 2.57
C HIS A 52 4.19 15.61 2.95
N PHE A 53 3.94 14.47 2.27
CA PHE A 53 4.70 13.25 2.48
C PHE A 53 6.07 13.35 1.81
N LEU A 54 7.13 13.08 2.56
CA LEU A 54 8.51 13.04 2.08
C LEU A 54 9.21 11.85 2.74
N TYR A 55 10.06 11.15 1.98
CA TYR A 55 10.93 10.12 2.53
C TYR A 55 12.07 10.71 3.38
N LEU A 56 12.57 11.88 2.99
CA LEU A 56 13.67 12.59 3.66
C LEU A 56 13.37 14.09 3.71
N GLY A 57 13.81 14.74 4.78
CA GLY A 57 13.64 16.19 4.96
C GLY A 57 12.40 16.56 5.76
N LYS A 58 12.08 17.86 5.77
CA LYS A 58 10.96 18.42 6.54
C LYS A 58 9.75 18.66 5.62
N PRO A 59 8.54 18.27 6.03
CA PRO A 59 7.32 18.60 5.30
C PRO A 59 7.20 20.11 5.07
N THR A 60 6.70 20.48 3.89
CA THR A 60 6.33 21.87 3.57
C THR A 60 4.90 22.16 4.02
N GLU A 61 4.54 23.43 4.15
CA GLU A 61 3.16 23.90 4.43
C GLU A 61 2.19 23.79 3.23
N ARG A 62 2.58 23.06 2.18
CA ARG A 62 1.71 22.82 1.01
C ARG A 62 0.53 21.94 1.40
N LEU A 63 -0.63 22.31 0.89
CA LEU A 63 -1.89 21.59 1.10
C LEU A 63 -2.45 21.16 -0.24
N TRP A 64 -3.20 20.07 -0.21
CA TRP A 64 -3.98 19.58 -1.34
C TRP A 64 -5.46 19.54 -0.94
N PRO A 65 -6.39 19.91 -1.83
CA PRO A 65 -7.79 19.57 -1.67
C PRO A 65 -7.93 18.06 -1.89
N VAL A 66 -8.07 17.29 -0.82
CA VAL A 66 -8.08 15.81 -0.88
C VAL A 66 -9.50 15.27 -0.87
N PRO A 67 -9.98 14.63 -1.96
CA PRO A 67 -11.24 13.89 -1.96
C PRO A 67 -11.04 12.59 -1.18
N VAL A 68 -11.43 12.60 0.09
CA VAL A 68 -11.25 11.46 0.99
C VAL A 68 -12.44 10.53 0.85
N THR A 69 -12.17 9.26 0.58
CA THR A 69 -13.14 8.17 0.76
C THR A 69 -12.83 7.43 2.07
N TYR A 70 -13.86 6.98 2.77
CA TYR A 70 -13.67 6.20 3.98
C TYR A 70 -14.81 5.20 4.20
N ARG A 71 -14.52 4.17 5.00
CA ARG A 71 -15.47 3.14 5.43
C ARG A 71 -15.30 2.94 6.93
N GLN A 72 -16.40 3.02 7.66
CA GLN A 72 -16.46 2.66 9.07
C GLN A 72 -17.36 1.42 9.22
N GLY A 73 -16.76 0.26 9.47
CA GLY A 73 -17.48 -1.02 9.42
C GLY A 73 -18.11 -1.23 8.04
N SER A 74 -19.44 -1.19 7.96
CA SER A 74 -20.19 -1.30 6.68
C SER A 74 -20.59 0.04 6.07
N ARG A 75 -20.37 1.17 6.76
CA ARG A 75 -20.80 2.50 6.28
C ARG A 75 -19.69 3.18 5.50
N GLU A 76 -19.95 3.51 4.25
CA GLU A 76 -19.04 4.30 3.42
C GLU A 76 -19.41 5.78 3.41
N GLY A 77 -18.40 6.63 3.24
CA GLY A 77 -18.58 8.08 3.17
C GLY A 77 -17.48 8.75 2.37
N ARG A 78 -17.71 10.03 2.07
CA ARG A 78 -16.80 10.90 1.33
C ARG A 78 -16.75 12.28 1.96
N LEU A 79 -15.59 12.92 1.96
CA LEU A 79 -15.46 14.35 2.26
C LEU A 79 -14.37 14.98 1.39
N LEU A 80 -14.43 16.30 1.20
CA LEU A 80 -13.33 17.05 0.60
C LEU A 80 -12.55 17.75 1.72
N LEU A 81 -11.32 17.31 1.96
CA LEU A 81 -10.42 17.94 2.93
C LEU A 81 -9.70 19.11 2.25
N GLU A 82 -10.17 20.33 2.46
CA GLU A 82 -9.60 21.54 1.83
C GLU A 82 -8.50 22.19 2.68
N GLY A 83 -8.57 22.02 3.99
CA GLY A 83 -7.64 22.62 4.95
C GLY A 83 -6.61 21.63 5.49
N PRO A 84 -5.74 22.08 6.42
CA PRO A 84 -4.74 21.22 7.06
C PRO A 84 -5.39 20.12 7.91
N LYS A 85 -6.62 20.34 8.37
CA LYS A 85 -7.39 19.40 9.20
C LYS A 85 -8.85 19.31 8.75
N GLY A 86 -9.45 18.17 9.03
CA GLY A 86 -10.87 17.91 8.86
C GLY A 86 -11.34 16.80 9.79
N GLU A 87 -12.64 16.55 9.82
CA GLU A 87 -13.23 15.58 10.72
C GLU A 87 -14.20 14.65 10.00
N ILE A 88 -14.19 13.38 10.40
CA ILE A 88 -15.17 12.37 10.04
C ILE A 88 -16.04 12.11 11.28
N ARG A 89 -17.36 12.18 11.13
CA ARG A 89 -18.29 11.69 12.16
C ARG A 89 -18.42 10.18 12.04
N LEU A 90 -18.22 9.49 13.16
CA LEU A 90 -18.25 8.05 13.26
C LEU A 90 -19.60 7.61 13.84
N GLU A 91 -20.51 7.25 12.94
CA GLU A 91 -21.89 6.85 13.29
C GLU A 91 -22.06 5.34 13.45
N GLY A 92 -21.02 4.57 13.12
CA GLY A 92 -21.01 3.10 13.21
C GLY A 92 -20.09 2.56 14.31
N SER A 93 -20.02 1.23 14.36
CA SER A 93 -18.99 0.47 15.08
C SER A 93 -18.00 -0.14 14.10
N GLY A 94 -16.85 -0.57 14.60
CA GLY A 94 -15.81 -1.23 13.80
C GLY A 94 -14.68 -0.31 13.33
N PRO A 95 -13.78 -0.87 12.49
CA PRO A 95 -12.57 -0.20 12.02
C PRO A 95 -12.92 0.97 11.09
N LEU A 96 -12.07 1.99 11.12
CA LEU A 96 -12.10 3.08 10.15
C LEU A 96 -10.99 2.87 9.12
N LEU A 97 -11.38 2.61 7.87
CA LEU A 97 -10.50 2.58 6.72
C LEU A 97 -10.69 3.86 5.90
N VAL A 98 -9.60 4.49 5.50
CA VAL A 98 -9.57 5.69 4.67
C VAL A 98 -8.75 5.40 3.40
N ASN A 99 -9.14 6.05 2.29
CA ASN A 99 -8.64 5.81 0.94
C ASN A 99 -9.05 4.44 0.38
N LEU A 100 -10.37 4.23 0.25
CA LEU A 100 -10.95 2.97 -0.22
C LEU A 100 -10.40 2.60 -1.60
N ASP A 101 -10.01 1.33 -1.72
CA ASP A 101 -9.42 0.69 -2.89
C ASP A 101 -8.20 1.43 -3.46
N ARG A 102 -7.54 2.26 -2.64
CA ARG A 102 -6.39 3.08 -3.05
C ARG A 102 -6.69 3.99 -4.25
N THR A 103 -7.92 4.51 -4.31
CA THR A 103 -8.38 5.34 -5.43
C THR A 103 -7.85 6.77 -5.38
N GLY A 104 -7.47 7.26 -4.20
CA GLY A 104 -6.85 8.56 -4.00
C GLY A 104 -5.32 8.51 -4.05
N PHE A 105 -4.71 9.53 -4.66
CA PHE A 105 -3.25 9.69 -4.72
C PHE A 105 -2.68 10.32 -3.45
N TYR A 106 -2.86 9.64 -2.32
CA TYR A 106 -2.35 10.06 -1.01
C TYR A 106 -2.15 8.84 -0.12
N ARG A 107 -1.29 9.00 0.90
CA ARG A 107 -1.02 7.94 1.89
C ARG A 107 -1.88 8.14 3.13
N VAL A 108 -2.16 7.07 3.86
CA VAL A 108 -2.92 7.15 5.11
C VAL A 108 -2.16 6.50 6.24
N ARG A 109 -1.88 7.28 7.27
CA ARG A 109 -1.26 6.83 8.51
C ARG A 109 -2.29 6.82 9.63
N TYR A 110 -2.31 5.76 10.43
CA TYR A 110 -3.23 5.61 11.55
C TYR A 110 -2.50 5.75 12.89
N GLY A 111 -3.23 6.05 13.96
CA GLY A 111 -2.73 5.83 15.32
C GLY A 111 -2.68 4.34 15.69
N GLU A 112 -2.07 4.01 16.83
CA GLU A 112 -1.92 2.62 17.32
C GLU A 112 -3.24 1.85 17.31
N LYS A 113 -4.30 2.41 17.91
CA LYS A 113 -5.63 1.80 17.93
C LYS A 113 -6.19 1.56 16.52
N GLY A 114 -5.97 2.50 15.59
CA GLY A 114 -6.44 2.36 14.22
C GLY A 114 -5.72 1.22 13.48
N TYR A 115 -4.41 1.08 13.67
CA TYR A 115 -3.68 -0.05 13.10
C TYR A 115 -4.09 -1.39 13.73
N GLN A 116 -4.40 -1.43 15.03
CA GLN A 116 -4.93 -2.65 15.67
C GLN A 116 -6.27 -3.07 15.05
N GLU A 117 -7.23 -2.14 14.98
CA GLU A 117 -8.55 -2.37 14.35
C GLU A 117 -8.40 -2.81 12.88
N LEU A 118 -7.53 -2.17 12.11
CA LEU A 118 -7.29 -2.53 10.71
C LEU A 118 -6.59 -3.87 10.56
N LYS A 119 -5.71 -4.25 11.48
CA LYS A 119 -5.02 -5.54 11.43
C LYS A 119 -5.99 -6.70 11.67
N GLU A 120 -6.94 -6.53 12.60
CA GLU A 120 -8.00 -7.51 12.85
C GLU A 120 -8.91 -7.69 11.63
N GLU A 121 -9.24 -6.58 10.95
CA GLU A 121 -10.09 -6.62 9.76
C GLU A 121 -9.33 -6.98 8.48
N PHE A 122 -7.99 -6.90 8.49
CA PHE A 122 -7.15 -7.04 7.31
C PHE A 122 -7.50 -8.24 6.40
N PRO A 123 -7.76 -9.46 6.92
CA PRO A 123 -8.11 -10.60 6.07
C PRO A 123 -9.42 -10.45 5.28
N ARG A 124 -10.33 -9.57 5.73
CA ARG A 124 -11.65 -9.32 5.13
C ARG A 124 -11.66 -8.13 4.17
N LEU A 125 -10.58 -7.34 4.15
CA LEU A 125 -10.45 -6.20 3.25
C LEU A 125 -10.25 -6.65 1.80
N SER A 126 -10.58 -5.75 0.86
CA SER A 126 -10.34 -5.99 -0.56
C SER A 126 -8.84 -6.21 -0.83
N ALA A 127 -8.49 -6.87 -1.93
CA ALA A 127 -7.08 -7.03 -2.32
C ALA A 127 -6.36 -5.68 -2.47
N ARG A 128 -7.05 -4.65 -2.96
CA ARG A 128 -6.51 -3.29 -3.12
C ARG A 128 -6.34 -2.56 -1.80
N ASP A 129 -7.29 -2.69 -0.88
CA ASP A 129 -7.19 -2.13 0.47
C ASP A 129 -6.00 -2.74 1.23
N ARG A 130 -5.87 -4.08 1.21
CA ARG A 130 -4.75 -4.80 1.81
C ARG A 130 -3.40 -4.37 1.21
N TRP A 131 -3.32 -4.31 -0.11
CA TRP A 131 -2.13 -3.83 -0.83
C TRP A 131 -1.79 -2.38 -0.45
N GLY A 132 -2.77 -1.48 -0.43
CA GLY A 132 -2.56 -0.07 -0.08
C GLY A 132 -2.02 0.12 1.35
N ILE A 133 -2.51 -0.65 2.32
CA ILE A 133 -2.01 -0.63 3.71
C ILE A 133 -0.56 -1.10 3.78
N LEU A 134 -0.20 -2.19 3.09
CA LEU A 134 1.18 -2.70 3.04
C LEU A 134 2.13 -1.71 2.36
N ASP A 135 1.69 -1.09 1.25
CA ASP A 135 2.43 -0.03 0.56
C ASP A 135 2.70 1.19 1.46
N ASP A 136 1.68 1.62 2.21
CA ASP A 136 1.82 2.74 3.15
C ASP A 136 2.76 2.43 4.29
N LEU A 137 2.60 1.28 4.95
CA LEU A 137 3.48 0.88 6.04
C LEU A 137 4.93 0.76 5.58
N TYR A 138 5.18 0.25 4.38
CA TYR A 138 6.51 0.21 3.80
C TYR A 138 7.08 1.60 3.56
N ALA A 139 6.31 2.50 2.94
CA ALA A 139 6.74 3.87 2.72
C ALA A 139 7.00 4.62 4.03
N PHE A 140 6.19 4.39 5.05
CA PHE A 140 6.38 4.99 6.38
C PHE A 140 7.58 4.39 7.11
N LEU A 141 7.86 3.10 6.95
CA LEU A 141 9.09 2.49 7.44
C LEU A 141 10.32 3.16 6.83
N GLN A 142 10.33 3.31 5.51
CA GLN A 142 11.43 3.97 4.79
C GLN A 142 11.59 5.44 5.20
N ALA A 143 10.49 6.15 5.46
CA ALA A 143 10.48 7.53 5.92
C ALA A 143 10.77 7.69 7.44
N GLY A 144 10.97 6.59 8.18
CA GLY A 144 11.15 6.62 9.63
C GLY A 144 9.92 7.05 10.44
N LEU A 145 8.73 6.99 9.84
CA LEU A 145 7.46 7.35 10.46
C LEU A 145 6.79 6.16 11.17
N GLU A 146 7.14 4.93 10.81
CA GLU A 146 6.64 3.71 11.47
C GLU A 146 7.79 2.73 11.74
N PRO A 147 7.77 2.00 12.87
CA PRO A 147 8.80 1.02 13.19
C PRO A 147 8.66 -0.23 12.33
N PHE A 148 9.77 -0.96 12.16
CA PHE A 148 9.80 -2.23 11.42
C PHE A 148 8.77 -3.24 11.95
N ASP A 149 8.62 -3.33 13.27
CA ASP A 149 7.67 -4.26 13.89
C ASP A 149 6.23 -4.03 13.44
N ARG A 150 5.83 -2.77 13.22
CA ARG A 150 4.47 -2.47 12.72
C ARG A 150 4.28 -3.01 11.31
N TYR A 151 5.22 -2.70 10.40
CA TYR A 151 5.22 -3.21 9.03
C TYR A 151 5.24 -4.74 9.00
N ARG A 152 6.21 -5.36 9.70
CA ARG A 152 6.35 -6.81 9.85
C ARG A 152 5.03 -7.45 10.27
N SER A 153 4.35 -6.87 11.25
CA SER A 153 3.15 -7.46 11.81
C SER A 153 1.97 -7.54 10.82
N PHE A 154 1.92 -6.65 9.81
CA PHE A 154 0.97 -6.72 8.69
C PHE A 154 1.48 -7.63 7.56
N VAL A 155 2.78 -7.66 7.29
CA VAL A 155 3.35 -8.64 6.35
C VAL A 155 3.04 -10.07 6.82
N GLU A 156 3.14 -10.32 8.13
CA GLU A 156 2.85 -11.63 8.73
C GLU A 156 1.40 -12.09 8.53
N THR A 157 0.42 -11.17 8.44
CA THR A 157 -0.97 -11.52 8.11
C THR A 157 -1.18 -11.77 6.61
N ALA A 158 -0.24 -11.37 5.77
CA ALA A 158 -0.30 -11.45 4.31
C ALA A 158 0.62 -12.52 3.69
N LEU A 159 1.41 -13.26 4.48
CA LEU A 159 2.40 -14.22 3.97
C LEU A 159 1.79 -15.30 3.07
N GLY A 160 0.56 -15.71 3.36
CA GLY A 160 -0.19 -16.71 2.61
C GLY A 160 -1.09 -16.14 1.51
N SER A 161 -0.98 -14.83 1.20
CA SER A 161 -1.82 -14.23 0.16
C SER A 161 -1.53 -14.85 -1.21
N GLU A 162 -2.57 -15.00 -2.01
CA GLU A 162 -2.49 -15.45 -3.42
C GLU A 162 -2.68 -14.28 -4.39
N GLU A 163 -3.00 -13.10 -3.87
CA GLU A 163 -3.24 -11.89 -4.65
C GLU A 163 -1.93 -11.41 -5.28
N TYR A 164 -1.89 -11.36 -6.61
CA TYR A 164 -0.70 -10.97 -7.37
C TYR A 164 -0.06 -9.67 -6.87
N LEU A 165 -0.86 -8.62 -6.68
CA LEU A 165 -0.37 -7.30 -6.26
C LEU A 165 0.28 -7.34 -4.87
N ILE A 166 -0.26 -8.15 -3.95
CA ILE A 166 0.30 -8.30 -2.61
C ILE A 166 1.60 -9.09 -2.67
N VAL A 167 1.60 -10.24 -3.34
CA VAL A 167 2.78 -11.14 -3.39
C VAL A 167 3.95 -10.45 -4.11
N SER A 168 3.72 -9.87 -5.28
CA SER A 168 4.76 -9.16 -6.04
C SER A 168 5.32 -7.96 -5.27
N GLN A 169 4.48 -7.19 -4.58
CA GLN A 169 4.95 -6.07 -3.78
C GLN A 169 5.77 -6.55 -2.58
N LEU A 170 5.30 -7.54 -1.83
CA LEU A 170 6.02 -8.06 -0.66
C LEU A 170 7.36 -8.68 -1.05
N GLN A 171 7.42 -9.42 -2.16
CA GLN A 171 8.69 -9.92 -2.71
C GLN A 171 9.69 -8.79 -2.93
N ASN A 172 9.28 -7.73 -3.63
CA ASN A 172 10.16 -6.59 -3.92
C ASN A 172 10.59 -5.83 -2.65
N GLN A 173 9.63 -5.55 -1.76
CA GLN A 173 9.89 -4.80 -0.52
C GLN A 173 10.81 -5.57 0.43
N LEU A 174 10.55 -6.86 0.67
CA LEU A 174 11.35 -7.69 1.56
C LEU A 174 12.74 -7.94 1.01
N SER A 175 12.89 -8.20 -0.29
CA SER A 175 14.21 -8.34 -0.93
C SER A 175 15.03 -7.07 -0.84
N MET A 176 14.43 -5.90 -1.10
CA MET A 176 15.11 -4.63 -0.92
C MET A 176 15.58 -4.43 0.52
N LEU A 177 14.71 -4.65 1.51
CA LEU A 177 15.07 -4.51 2.92
C LEU A 177 16.15 -5.53 3.32
N ALA A 178 16.05 -6.77 2.88
CA ALA A 178 17.02 -7.81 3.20
C ALA A 178 18.39 -7.47 2.63
N ARG A 179 18.47 -6.99 1.37
CA ARG A 179 19.72 -6.51 0.77
C ARG A 179 20.34 -5.35 1.55
N LEU A 180 19.53 -4.36 1.96
CA LEU A 180 20.00 -3.26 2.81
C LEU A 180 20.53 -3.75 4.17
N MET A 181 19.91 -4.80 4.72
CA MET A 181 20.33 -5.44 5.97
C MET A 181 21.35 -6.57 5.78
N GLN A 182 21.93 -6.70 4.57
CA GLN A 182 22.93 -7.72 4.23
C GLN A 182 22.47 -9.15 4.55
N PHE A 183 21.17 -9.44 4.35
CA PHE A 183 20.52 -10.71 4.61
C PHE A 183 20.64 -11.20 6.07
N ARG A 184 20.67 -10.27 7.03
CA ARG A 184 20.78 -10.56 8.47
C ARG A 184 19.55 -10.14 9.26
N GLY A 185 19.40 -10.79 10.41
CA GLY A 185 18.42 -10.42 11.44
C GLY A 185 16.96 -10.61 11.03
N PRO A 186 16.04 -9.92 11.72
CA PRO A 186 14.59 -10.13 11.58
C PRO A 186 14.04 -9.91 10.18
N VAL A 187 14.64 -9.02 9.39
CA VAL A 187 14.23 -8.75 8.01
C VAL A 187 14.45 -9.96 7.11
N ALA A 188 15.64 -10.56 7.19
CA ALA A 188 15.98 -11.73 6.38
C ALA A 188 15.19 -12.97 6.81
N GLU A 189 14.88 -13.09 8.11
CA GLU A 189 13.97 -14.13 8.60
C GLU A 189 12.56 -13.99 8.03
N LEU A 190 12.03 -12.75 8.00
CA LEU A 190 10.71 -12.46 7.44
C LEU A 190 10.67 -12.74 5.93
N GLU A 191 11.69 -12.33 5.18
CA GLU A 191 11.83 -12.60 3.74
C GLU A 191 11.86 -14.11 3.47
N ARG A 192 12.74 -14.87 4.14
CA ARG A 192 12.83 -16.33 3.94
C ARG A 192 11.52 -17.02 4.29
N LYS A 193 10.83 -16.59 5.34
CA LYS A 193 9.51 -17.12 5.71
C LYS A 193 8.49 -16.88 4.61
N PHE A 194 8.43 -15.65 4.08
CA PHE A 194 7.54 -15.30 2.96
C PHE A 194 7.85 -16.12 1.70
N LEU A 195 9.12 -16.15 1.28
CA LEU A 195 9.55 -16.87 0.07
C LEU A 195 9.29 -18.37 0.19
N SER A 196 9.60 -18.97 1.34
CA SER A 196 9.34 -20.40 1.60
C SER A 196 7.86 -20.76 1.49
N GLN A 197 6.98 -19.94 2.07
CA GLN A 197 5.53 -20.15 2.00
C GLN A 197 5.03 -20.04 0.55
N GLN A 198 5.48 -19.02 -0.18
CA GLN A 198 5.06 -18.80 -1.57
C GLN A 198 5.61 -19.85 -2.54
N ARG A 199 6.86 -20.32 -2.36
CA ARG A 199 7.42 -21.44 -3.13
C ARG A 199 6.64 -22.73 -2.92
N THR A 200 6.30 -23.02 -1.66
CA THR A 200 5.53 -24.22 -1.31
C THR A 200 4.16 -24.20 -1.97
N ARG A 201 3.51 -23.02 -2.00
CA ARG A 201 2.21 -22.82 -2.65
C ARG A 201 2.28 -22.99 -4.17
N LEU A 202 3.22 -22.34 -4.84
CA LEU A 202 3.27 -22.32 -6.32
C LEU A 202 3.91 -23.56 -6.94
N GLY A 203 4.79 -24.24 -6.20
CA GLY A 203 5.63 -25.29 -6.75
C GLY A 203 6.61 -24.79 -7.82
N ALA A 204 7.59 -25.62 -8.16
CA ALA A 204 8.64 -25.25 -9.11
C ALA A 204 8.22 -25.33 -10.58
N ASN A 205 7.09 -25.96 -10.88
CA ASN A 205 6.58 -26.15 -12.24
C ASN A 205 5.11 -25.69 -12.28
N PRO A 206 4.63 -25.13 -13.41
CA PRO A 206 3.21 -24.82 -13.59
C PRO A 206 2.33 -26.07 -13.50
N VAL A 207 1.11 -25.91 -13.00
CA VAL A 207 0.08 -26.96 -12.99
C VAL A 207 -1.02 -26.67 -14.01
N PRO A 208 -1.72 -27.69 -14.55
CA PRO A 208 -2.85 -27.46 -15.46
C PRO A 208 -3.94 -26.58 -14.83
N GLY A 209 -4.40 -25.57 -15.58
CA GLY A 209 -5.45 -24.64 -15.11
C GLY A 209 -4.96 -23.56 -14.15
N GLU A 210 -3.65 -23.42 -13.95
CA GLU A 210 -3.07 -22.36 -13.13
C GLU A 210 -3.42 -20.95 -13.68
N PRO A 211 -3.85 -20.00 -12.83
CA PRO A 211 -4.05 -18.62 -13.24
C PRO A 211 -2.75 -17.97 -13.72
N GLU A 212 -2.80 -17.19 -14.81
CA GLU A 212 -1.63 -16.49 -15.37
C GLU A 212 -0.90 -15.63 -14.33
N ASN A 213 -1.65 -14.96 -13.44
CA ASN A 213 -1.11 -14.19 -12.34
C ASN A 213 -0.28 -15.04 -11.37
N ALA A 214 -0.69 -16.27 -11.09
CA ALA A 214 0.08 -17.19 -10.25
C ALA A 214 1.35 -17.65 -10.99
N SER A 215 1.23 -17.93 -12.30
CA SER A 215 2.39 -18.29 -13.13
C SER A 215 3.45 -17.20 -13.18
N ALA A 216 3.03 -15.94 -13.34
CA ALA A 216 3.92 -14.78 -13.41
C ALA A 216 4.73 -14.54 -12.11
N LEU A 217 4.24 -15.00 -10.96
CA LEU A 217 4.95 -14.87 -9.68
C LEU A 217 6.05 -15.92 -9.50
N ARG A 218 6.00 -17.05 -10.20
CA ARG A 218 6.89 -18.19 -9.92
C ARG A 218 8.35 -17.85 -10.13
N GLU A 219 8.70 -17.34 -11.31
CA GLU A 219 10.08 -17.01 -11.65
C GLU A 219 10.70 -16.01 -10.65
N PRO A 220 10.10 -14.84 -10.36
CA PRO A 220 10.72 -13.88 -9.44
C PRO A 220 10.82 -14.42 -8.01
N LEU A 221 9.84 -15.20 -7.55
CA LEU A 221 9.89 -15.81 -6.22
C LEU A 221 11.01 -16.85 -6.13
N PHE A 222 11.17 -17.74 -7.12
CA PHE A 222 12.23 -18.73 -7.11
C PHE A 222 13.62 -18.09 -7.31
N HIS A 223 13.71 -17.03 -8.12
CA HIS A 223 14.93 -16.24 -8.28
C HIS A 223 15.37 -15.63 -6.93
N GLU A 224 14.51 -14.86 -6.27
CA GLU A 224 14.85 -14.24 -4.99
C GLU A 224 15.13 -15.29 -3.90
N SER A 225 14.44 -16.42 -3.94
CA SER A 225 14.72 -17.54 -3.05
C SER A 225 16.14 -18.09 -3.19
N ALA A 226 16.65 -18.19 -4.43
CA ALA A 226 18.02 -18.62 -4.69
C ALA A 226 19.06 -17.61 -4.20
N VAL A 227 18.72 -16.32 -4.25
CA VAL A 227 19.56 -15.23 -3.72
C VAL A 227 19.57 -15.24 -2.19
N ALA A 228 18.40 -15.42 -1.56
CA ALA A 228 18.25 -15.38 -0.11
C ALA A 228 18.71 -16.68 0.59
N GLU A 229 18.64 -17.83 -0.09
CA GLU A 229 18.87 -19.16 0.48
C GLU A 229 19.79 -20.00 -0.42
N ALA A 230 21.04 -20.20 0.00
CA ALA A 230 22.05 -20.95 -0.77
C ALA A 230 21.63 -22.40 -1.10
N GLU A 231 20.80 -23.02 -0.27
CA GLU A 231 20.25 -24.36 -0.52
C GLU A 231 19.31 -24.39 -1.73
N VAL A 232 18.44 -23.37 -1.87
CA VAL A 232 17.56 -23.22 -3.03
C VAL A 232 18.39 -22.98 -4.28
N GLY A 233 19.45 -22.17 -4.19
CA GLY A 233 20.40 -21.97 -5.29
C GLY A 233 21.03 -23.28 -5.75
N ARG A 234 21.47 -24.14 -4.82
CA ARG A 234 22.02 -25.48 -5.16
C ARG A 234 20.97 -26.39 -5.79
N MET A 235 19.74 -26.40 -5.26
CA MET A 235 18.64 -27.19 -5.81
C MET A 235 18.34 -26.80 -7.27
N LEU A 236 18.30 -25.49 -7.57
CA LEU A 236 18.06 -25.01 -8.93
C LEU A 236 19.25 -25.27 -9.86
N ALA A 237 20.47 -25.11 -9.39
CA ALA A 237 21.68 -25.42 -10.17
C ALA A 237 21.71 -26.89 -10.63
N GLY A 238 21.27 -27.82 -9.78
CA GLY A 238 21.16 -29.24 -10.14
C GLY A 238 20.20 -29.53 -11.31
N ARG A 239 19.23 -28.64 -11.59
CA ARG A 239 18.35 -28.77 -12.76
C ARG A 239 19.05 -28.36 -14.06
N PHE A 240 19.97 -27.40 -13.99
CA PHE A 240 20.73 -26.95 -15.16
C PHE A 240 21.70 -28.02 -15.67
N ALA A 241 22.20 -28.89 -14.78
CA ALA A 241 23.05 -30.02 -15.17
C ALA A 241 22.34 -31.06 -16.07
N ASN A 242 21.01 -31.02 -16.16
CA ASN A 242 20.19 -31.91 -16.97
C ASN A 242 19.62 -31.23 -18.23
N TYR A 243 20.08 -30.03 -18.57
CA TYR A 243 19.70 -29.26 -19.77
C TYR A 243 20.88 -29.22 -20.75
#